data_AF-A0A7C3BCT3-F1
#
_entry.id   AF-A0A7C3BCT3-F1
#
_cell.length_a   1.000
_cell.length_b   1.000
_cell.length_c   1.000
_cell.angle_alpha   90.00
_cell.angle_beta   90.00
_cell.angle_gamma   90.00
#
_symmetry.space_group_name_H-M   'P 1'
#
loop_
_entity.id
_entity.type
_entity.pdbx_description
1 polymer ?
#
loop_
_entity_poly.entity_id
_entity_poly.type
_entity_poly.pdbx_seq_one_letter_code
_entity_poly.pdbx_strand_id
1 'polypeptide(L)'
;WGEEADWYRNLLKTPQVGIHAGRRRLSAIAERLPEEKAIHEFKTYGERYPNALKSLAKIMGYPFDGTEESYRALGKIIPLFALRVTRERGA
;
A
#
# COMPACT_ATOMS: atom_id res chain seq x y z
N TRP A 1 10.03 -9.42 -1.87
CA TRP A 1 9.01 -8.36 -1.72
C TRP A 1 9.55 -7.34 -0.71
N GLY A 2 8.87 -6.21 -0.50
CA GLY A 2 9.32 -5.21 0.47
C GLY A 2 10.42 -4.30 -0.06
N GLU A 3 11.31 -3.83 0.82
CA GLU A 3 12.27 -2.76 0.50
C GLU A 3 13.35 -3.15 -0.53
N GLU A 4 13.59 -4.44 -0.70
CA GLU A 4 14.54 -4.98 -1.66
C GLU A 4 13.99 -5.06 -3.09
N ALA A 5 12.67 -4.87 -3.27
CA ALA A 5 12.06 -4.97 -4.58
C ALA A 5 12.41 -3.74 -5.44
N ASP A 6 12.67 -3.97 -6.73
CA ASP A 6 13.02 -2.89 -7.66
C ASP A 6 11.93 -1.82 -7.75
N TRP A 7 10.65 -2.22 -7.76
CA TRP A 7 9.55 -1.26 -7.74
C TRP A 7 9.62 -0.32 -6.54
N TYR A 8 9.97 -0.83 -5.35
CA TYR A 8 10.06 -0.04 -4.13
C TYR A 8 11.19 0.98 -4.24
N ARG A 9 12.38 0.52 -4.64
CA ARG A 9 13.55 1.37 -4.84
C ARG A 9 13.31 2.42 -5.92
N ASN A 10 12.59 2.07 -6.98
CA ASN A 10 12.21 2.98 -8.05
C ASN A 10 11.25 4.05 -7.55
N LEU A 11 10.23 3.70 -6.74
CA LEU A 11 9.32 4.69 -6.15
C LEU A 11 10.04 5.69 -5.23
N LEU A 12 11.06 5.23 -4.48
CA LEU A 12 11.87 6.12 -3.65
C LEU A 12 12.72 7.10 -4.47
N LYS A 13 13.21 6.68 -5.65
CA LYS A 13 14.04 7.52 -6.53
C LYS A 13 13.21 8.42 -7.45
N THR A 14 12.09 7.92 -7.93
CA THR A 14 11.24 8.57 -8.95
C THR A 14 9.77 8.34 -8.59
N PRO A 15 9.18 9.24 -7.78
CA PRO A 15 7.81 9.05 -7.28
C PRO A 15 6.72 9.37 -8.32
N GLN A 16 7.06 9.98 -9.46
CA GLN A 16 6.13 10.22 -10.55
C GLN A 16 5.83 8.90 -11.27
N VAL A 17 4.58 8.44 -11.21
CA VAL A 17 4.18 7.15 -11.75
C VAL A 17 2.91 7.23 -12.60
N GLY A 18 2.84 6.38 -13.61
CA GLY A 18 1.60 6.07 -14.31
C GLY A 18 0.93 4.86 -13.68
N ILE A 19 -0.37 4.97 -13.38
CA ILE A 19 -1.16 3.87 -12.83
C ILE A 19 -2.26 3.45 -13.80
N HIS A 20 -2.50 2.13 -13.85
CA HIS A 20 -3.56 1.52 -14.65
C HIS A 20 -4.56 0.87 -13.70
N ALA A 21 -5.77 1.43 -13.61
CA ALA A 21 -6.84 0.94 -12.75
C ALA A 21 -8.08 0.65 -13.59
N GLY A 22 -8.29 -0.63 -13.93
CA GLY A 22 -9.30 -1.03 -14.91
C GLY A 22 -9.05 -0.38 -16.27
N ARG A 23 -10.01 0.41 -16.77
CA ARG A 23 -9.89 1.15 -18.04
C ARG A 23 -9.25 2.53 -17.91
N ARG A 24 -8.90 2.96 -16.69
CA ARG A 24 -8.39 4.31 -16.42
C ARG A 24 -6.86 4.29 -16.37
N ARG A 25 -6.24 5.19 -17.13
CA ARG A 25 -4.81 5.53 -17.03
C ARG A 25 -4.68 6.88 -16.34
N LEU A 26 -3.88 6.96 -15.28
CA LEU A 26 -3.73 8.17 -14.48
C LEU A 26 -2.26 8.44 -14.18
N SER A 27 -1.88 9.71 -14.18
CA SER A 27 -0.61 10.18 -13.65
C SER A 27 -0.76 10.41 -12.13
N ALA A 28 0.22 9.98 -11.33
CA ALA A 28 0.18 10.08 -9.87
C ALA A 28 1.58 10.32 -9.27
N ILE A 29 1.60 10.82 -8.04
CA ILE A 29 2.78 10.85 -7.18
C ILE A 29 2.63 9.76 -6.12
N ALA A 30 3.64 8.89 -6.02
CA ALA A 30 3.75 7.91 -4.95
C ALA A 30 4.39 8.54 -3.71
N GLU A 31 3.71 8.44 -2.58
CA GLU A 31 4.20 8.91 -1.29
C GLU A 31 4.30 7.75 -0.32
N ARG A 32 5.49 7.48 0.20
CA ARG A 32 5.65 6.50 1.28
C ARG A 32 4.92 6.99 2.51
N LEU A 33 4.02 6.17 3.04
CA LEU A 33 3.31 6.48 4.26
C LEU A 33 4.21 6.26 5.48
N PRO A 34 4.17 7.15 6.48
CA PRO A 34 4.70 6.87 7.81
C PRO A 34 4.03 5.63 8.41
N GLU A 35 4.73 4.94 9.29
CA GLU A 35 4.28 3.72 9.95
C GLU A 35 2.89 3.89 10.59
N GLU A 36 2.67 4.98 11.32
CA GLU A 36 1.42 5.23 12.02
C GLU A 36 0.23 5.31 11.06
N LYS A 37 0.45 5.91 9.88
CA LYS A 37 -0.58 5.96 8.83
C LYS A 37 -0.75 4.60 8.17
N ALA A 38 0.32 3.86 7.93
CA ALA A 38 0.23 2.51 7.37
C ALA A 38 -0.59 1.57 8.29
N ILE A 39 -0.34 1.61 9.60
CA ILE A 39 -1.12 0.85 10.59
C ILE A 39 -2.61 1.21 10.50
N HIS A 40 -2.94 2.50 10.44
CA HIS A 40 -4.31 2.97 10.31
C HIS A 40 -4.96 2.46 9.02
N GLU A 41 -4.29 2.57 7.88
CA GLU A 41 -4.81 2.12 6.59
C GLU A 41 -5.02 0.59 6.56
N PHE A 42 -4.10 -0.20 7.13
CA PHE A 42 -4.29 -1.66 7.22
C PHE A 42 -5.48 -2.05 8.08
N LYS A 43 -5.69 -1.35 9.20
CA LYS A 43 -6.87 -1.54 10.05
C LYS A 43 -8.15 -1.23 9.28
N THR A 44 -8.26 -0.04 8.70
CA THR A 44 -9.44 0.37 7.93
C THR A 44 -9.69 -0.57 6.74
N TYR A 45 -8.64 -1.00 6.04
CA TYR A 45 -8.76 -1.95 4.93
C TYR A 45 -9.21 -3.33 5.40
N GLY A 46 -8.66 -3.86 6.49
CA GLY A 46 -9.01 -5.19 7.00
C GLY A 46 -10.38 -5.26 7.64
N GLU A 47 -10.85 -4.19 8.30
CA GLU A 47 -12.22 -4.08 8.78
C GLU A 47 -13.22 -4.16 7.62
N ARG A 48 -12.88 -3.56 6.47
CA ARG A 48 -13.73 -3.58 5.28
C ARG A 48 -13.57 -4.86 4.44
N TYR A 49 -12.37 -5.43 4.39
CA TYR A 49 -12.01 -6.55 3.53
C TYR A 49 -11.16 -7.62 4.27
N PRO A 50 -11.72 -8.28 5.31
CA PRO A 50 -10.95 -9.14 6.21
C PRO A 50 -10.32 -10.34 5.51
N ASN A 51 -11.06 -10.97 4.59
CA ASN A 51 -10.56 -12.14 3.85
C ASN A 51 -9.44 -11.78 2.87
N ALA A 52 -9.47 -10.57 2.29
CA ALA A 52 -8.43 -10.12 1.38
C ALA A 52 -7.12 -9.89 2.14
N LEU A 53 -7.19 -9.20 3.28
CA LEU A 53 -6.01 -8.94 4.09
C LEU A 53 -5.42 -10.22 4.69
N LYS A 54 -6.27 -11.13 5.17
CA LYS A 54 -5.84 -12.46 5.65
C LYS A 54 -5.12 -13.26 4.56
N SER A 55 -5.61 -13.18 3.32
CA SER A 55 -4.98 -13.86 2.19
C SER A 55 -3.62 -13.24 1.86
N LEU A 56 -3.51 -11.91 1.87
CA LEU A 56 -2.25 -11.21 1.69
C LEU A 56 -1.22 -11.59 2.77
N ALA A 57 -1.60 -11.52 4.05
CA ALA A 57 -0.74 -11.89 5.16
C ALA A 57 -0.23 -13.33 5.04
N LYS A 58 -1.10 -14.26 4.65
CA LYS A 58 -0.73 -15.66 4.40
C LYS A 58 0.29 -15.80 3.28
N ILE A 59 0.13 -15.10 2.15
CA ILE A 59 1.08 -15.10 1.03
C ILE A 59 2.46 -14.60 1.48
N MET A 60 2.47 -13.63 2.38
CA MET A 60 3.69 -13.03 2.92
C MET A 60 4.30 -13.84 4.08
N GLY A 61 3.63 -14.89 4.55
CA GLY A 61 4.09 -15.72 5.68
C GLY A 61 3.88 -15.08 7.06
N TYR A 62 2.98 -14.10 7.18
CA TYR A 62 2.68 -13.43 8.45
C TYR A 62 1.42 -13.99 9.11
N PRO A 63 1.47 -14.28 10.43
CA PRO A 63 0.27 -14.61 11.18
C PRO A 63 -0.63 -13.37 11.26
N PHE A 64 -1.90 -13.55 10.89
CA PHE A 64 -2.91 -12.50 10.95
C PHE A 64 -4.24 -13.11 11.42
N ASP A 65 -4.68 -12.69 12.60
CA ASP A 65 -5.90 -13.15 13.28
C ASP A 65 -6.98 -12.06 13.34
N GLY A 66 -6.69 -10.85 12.86
CA GLY A 66 -7.63 -9.73 12.84
C GLY A 66 -7.66 -8.91 14.14
N THR A 67 -6.75 -9.17 15.08
CA THR A 67 -6.54 -8.35 16.29
C THR A 67 -5.86 -7.01 15.97
N GLU A 68 -5.98 -6.03 16.86
CA GLU A 68 -5.26 -4.75 16.75
C GLU A 68 -3.74 -4.93 16.62
N GLU A 69 -3.20 -5.91 17.36
CA GLU A 69 -1.79 -6.27 17.34
C GLU A 69 -1.37 -6.78 15.96
N SER A 70 -2.21 -7.60 15.32
CA SER A 70 -1.94 -8.09 13.96
C SER A 70 -1.95 -6.97 12.91
N TYR A 71 -2.84 -5.99 13.04
CA TYR A 71 -2.84 -4.79 12.18
C TYR A 71 -1.58 -3.94 12.38
N ARG A 72 -1.20 -3.71 13.64
CA ARG A 72 0.02 -2.99 13.99
C ARG A 72 1.25 -3.69 13.44
N ALA A 73 1.33 -5.01 13.52
CA ALA A 73 2.44 -5.79 13.00
C ALA A 73 2.56 -5.66 11.47
N LEU A 74 1.43 -5.75 10.73
CA LEU A 74 1.45 -5.57 9.28
C LEU A 74 1.88 -4.15 8.89
N GLY A 75 1.35 -3.11 9.54
CA GLY A 75 1.71 -1.72 9.24
C GLY A 75 3.17 -1.35 9.51
N LYS A 76 3.82 -2.05 10.44
CA LYS A 76 5.26 -1.93 10.72
C LYS A 76 6.15 -2.56 9.66
N ILE A 77 5.71 -3.67 9.11
CA ILE A 77 6.55 -4.54 8.27
C ILE A 77 6.34 -4.24 6.79
N ILE A 78 5.13 -3.90 6.38
CA ILE A 78 4.77 -3.74 4.97
C ILE A 78 4.83 -2.25 4.61
N PRO A 79 5.79 -1.83 3.76
CA PRO A 79 5.82 -0.46 3.29
C PRO A 79 4.58 -0.16 2.45
N LEU A 80 3.86 0.91 2.81
CA LEU A 80 2.67 1.35 2.10
C LEU A 80 2.92 2.68 1.40
N PHE A 81 2.41 2.81 0.17
CA PHE A 81 2.50 4.04 -0.60
C PHE A 81 1.10 4.55 -0.94
N ALA A 82 0.86 5.84 -0.69
CA ALA A 82 -0.31 6.53 -1.22
C ALA A 82 -0.03 6.98 -2.65
N LEU A 83 -0.97 6.71 -3.56
CA LEU A 83 -0.91 7.15 -4.95
C LEU A 83 -1.81 8.37 -5.12
N ARG A 84 -1.22 9.56 -5.12
CA ARG A 84 -1.96 10.82 -5.29
C ARG A 84 -2.07 11.16 -6.76
N VAL A 85 -3.27 11.01 -7.33
CA VAL A 85 -3.52 11.35 -8.73
C VAL A 85 -3.26 12.83 -8.96
N THR A 86 -2.31 13.13 -9.84
CA THR A 86 -2.10 14.47 -10.37
C THR A 86 -3.08 14.63 -11.51
N ARG A 87 -4.09 15.49 -11.36
CA ARG A 87 -4.97 15.82 -12.49
C ARG A 87 -4.10 16.41 -13.60
N GLU A 88 -3.97 15.71 -14.72
CA GLU A 88 -3.76 16.39 -15.99
C GLU A 88 -5.04 17.19 -16.24
N ARG A 89 -4.96 18.52 -16.14
CA ARG A 89 -5.93 19.37 -16.84
C ARG A 89 -5.68 19.10 -18.33
N GLY A 90 -6.55 18.30 -18.95
CA GLY A 90 -6.64 18.28 -20.39
C GLY A 90 -7.04 19.68 -20.87
N ALA A 91 -6.21 20.21 -21.77
CA ALA A 91 -6.45 21.41 -22.57
C ALA A 91 -7.64 21.24 -23.50
#